data_AF-A0A817AUI3-F1
#
_entry.id   AF-A0A817AUI3-F1
#
_cell.length_a   1.000
_cell.length_b   1.000
_cell.length_c   1.000
_cell.angle_alpha   90.00
_cell.angle_beta   90.00
_cell.angle_gamma   90.00
#
_symmetry.space_group_name_H-M   'P 1'
#
loop_
_entity.id
_entity.type
_entity.pdbx_description
1 polymer ?
#
loop_
_entity_poly.entity_id
_entity_poly.type
_entity_poly.pdbx_seq_one_letter_code
_entity_poly.pdbx_strand_id
1 'polypeptide(L)'
;MGNCFPNSSTKSTSEISPATAKPTSAVTVKLSGPPNSLATSYLRFALLHKKVHLRFVPSEDEKPTIHVGAETVSGSQEVLLRYIEDKFPEPRLMLWKFNLEGFDEATPPIVKMIWLQHRSMLWHMERMVRWSEDLAARGGRRAVDPSVGTPKMEIRKFAKSYGELHELMVEHAQMEERILFPVLESVDRGMCKSANEEHGRELPMMNGIKEYIKSIGVMMDSGVCSEELFSLASRFKSLQMMCKAHFEEEEKDLLPMVEAAEMGKGKQKQLMNQSLELMRGTHSNVCDFLLQGLTPQEAMQYLDLLMNFADPNFISSFICQQDIAG
;
A
#
# COMPACT_ATOMS: atom_id res chain seq x y z
N MET A 1 -15.74 -46.87 13.36
CA MET A 1 -15.60 -46.54 11.93
C MET A 1 -16.51 -45.35 11.68
N GLY A 2 -16.08 -44.10 11.75
CA GLY A 2 -14.88 -43.50 11.15
C GLY A 2 -15.33 -42.82 9.86
N ASN A 3 -15.69 -41.54 9.94
CA ASN A 3 -15.63 -40.57 8.83
C ASN A 3 -15.76 -39.16 9.41
N CYS A 4 -14.64 -38.64 9.90
CA CYS A 4 -14.44 -37.22 10.16
C CYS A 4 -14.12 -36.56 8.81
N PHE A 5 -15.04 -35.74 8.31
CA PHE A 5 -14.72 -34.82 7.22
C PHE A 5 -13.81 -33.72 7.76
N PRO A 6 -12.70 -33.38 7.08
CA PRO A 6 -11.87 -32.26 7.49
C PRO A 6 -12.61 -30.96 7.19
N ASN A 7 -13.00 -30.23 8.23
CA ASN A 7 -13.38 -28.82 8.13
C ASN A 7 -12.15 -28.02 7.71
N SER A 8 -11.90 -27.88 6.41
CA SER A 8 -11.00 -26.86 5.90
C SER A 8 -11.69 -25.51 6.08
N SER A 9 -11.44 -24.84 7.21
CA SER A 9 -11.74 -23.42 7.35
C SER A 9 -10.83 -22.66 6.39
N THR A 10 -11.28 -22.46 5.15
CA THR A 10 -10.66 -21.51 4.22
C THR A 10 -10.65 -20.16 4.91
N LYS A 11 -9.46 -19.71 5.32
CA LYS A 11 -9.24 -18.39 5.90
C LYS A 11 -9.79 -17.32 4.95
N SER A 12 -10.41 -16.29 5.53
CA SER A 12 -10.97 -15.17 4.79
C SER A 12 -9.94 -14.56 3.82
N THR A 13 -10.33 -14.38 2.57
CA THR A 13 -9.51 -13.70 1.55
C THR A 13 -9.46 -12.18 1.74
N SER A 14 -10.28 -11.64 2.65
CA SER A 14 -10.32 -10.20 2.98
C SER A 14 -9.22 -9.74 3.93
N GLU A 15 -8.57 -10.66 4.65
CA GLU A 15 -7.56 -10.37 5.67
C GLU A 15 -6.16 -10.80 5.22
N ILE A 16 -5.51 -9.97 4.42
CA ILE A 16 -4.05 -9.95 4.37
C ILE A 16 -3.61 -8.48 4.41
N SER A 17 -4.05 -7.72 5.42
CA SER A 17 -3.36 -6.46 5.75
C SER A 17 -2.32 -6.78 6.83
N PRO A 18 -1.07 -6.30 6.73
CA PRO A 18 -0.07 -6.47 7.79
C PRO A 18 -0.54 -5.93 9.15
N ALA A 19 -1.38 -4.88 9.13
CA ALA A 19 -1.92 -4.21 10.31
C ALA A 19 -3.10 -4.93 11.00
N THR A 20 -3.77 -5.89 10.34
CA THR A 20 -4.88 -6.64 10.94
C THR A 20 -4.49 -8.05 11.38
N ALA A 21 -3.22 -8.44 11.17
CA ALA A 21 -2.71 -9.70 11.67
C ALA A 21 -2.59 -9.63 13.20
N LYS A 22 -3.40 -10.44 13.90
CA LYS A 22 -3.30 -10.59 15.36
C LYS A 22 -1.84 -10.81 15.78
N PRO A 23 -1.37 -10.15 16.86
CA PRO A 23 -0.01 -10.32 17.32
C PRO A 23 0.28 -11.81 17.53
N THR A 24 1.35 -12.28 16.88
CA THR A 24 1.76 -13.69 16.98
C THR A 24 2.72 -13.90 18.16
N SER A 25 3.26 -12.81 18.70
CA SER A 25 4.15 -12.81 19.86
C SER A 25 3.38 -12.44 21.13
N ALA A 26 3.60 -13.21 22.20
CA ALA A 26 3.12 -12.87 23.55
C ALA A 26 3.91 -11.71 24.19
N VAL A 27 4.97 -11.23 23.55
CA VAL A 27 5.83 -10.17 24.07
C VAL A 27 5.13 -8.82 23.92
N THR A 28 4.87 -8.16 25.06
CA THR A 28 4.44 -6.76 25.09
C THR A 28 5.65 -5.85 24.94
N VAL A 29 5.60 -4.97 23.95
CA VAL A 29 6.61 -3.93 23.70
C VAL A 29 6.00 -2.59 24.05
N LYS A 30 6.67 -1.79 24.88
CA LYS A 30 6.25 -0.41 25.16
C LYS A 30 7.18 0.55 24.44
N LEU A 31 6.61 1.37 23.55
CA LEU A 31 7.30 2.51 22.93
C LEU A 31 6.88 3.79 23.66
N SER A 32 7.85 4.59 24.07
CA SER A 32 7.62 5.92 24.67
C SER A 32 8.36 6.99 23.87
N GLY A 33 7.77 8.16 23.70
CA GLY A 33 8.35 9.27 22.93
C GLY A 33 7.30 10.25 22.43
N PRO A 34 7.70 11.31 21.70
CA PRO A 34 6.80 12.39 21.35
C PRO A 34 5.84 11.90 20.26
N PRO A 35 4.51 12.06 20.43
CA PRO A 35 3.50 11.50 19.52
C PRO A 35 3.54 12.11 18.11
N ASN A 36 4.02 13.34 18.00
CA ASN A 36 4.14 14.05 16.72
C ASN A 36 5.55 13.97 16.11
N SER A 37 6.44 13.16 16.70
CA SER A 37 7.78 12.98 16.17
C SER A 37 7.79 11.92 15.06
N LEU A 38 8.31 12.30 13.90
CA LEU A 38 8.52 11.38 12.76
C LEU A 38 9.31 10.13 13.18
N ALA A 39 10.34 10.29 14.02
CA ALA A 39 11.14 9.18 14.50
C ALA A 39 10.32 8.21 15.37
N THR A 40 9.47 8.72 16.25
CA THR A 40 8.56 7.88 17.06
C THR A 40 7.59 7.12 16.18
N SER A 41 6.98 7.79 15.20
CA SER A 41 5.99 7.17 14.32
C SER A 41 6.62 6.12 13.40
N TYR A 42 7.83 6.38 12.89
CA TYR A 42 8.61 5.39 12.13
C TYR A 42 8.89 4.12 12.96
N LEU A 43 9.31 4.28 14.23
CA LEU A 43 9.54 3.15 15.14
C LEU A 43 8.25 2.41 15.49
N ARG A 44 7.14 3.14 15.66
CA ARG A 44 5.82 2.55 15.88
C ARG A 44 5.43 1.65 14.70
N PHE A 45 5.61 2.16 13.48
CA PHE A 45 5.34 1.43 12.24
C PHE A 45 6.21 0.17 12.11
N ALA A 46 7.52 0.29 12.37
CA ALA A 46 8.44 -0.84 12.37
C ALA A 46 8.01 -1.95 13.35
N LEU A 47 7.65 -1.58 14.59
CA LEU A 47 7.19 -2.53 15.61
C LEU A 47 5.89 -3.24 15.23
N LEU A 48 4.96 -2.54 14.57
CA LEU A 48 3.71 -3.15 14.11
C LEU A 48 3.94 -4.23 13.07
N HIS A 49 4.89 -4.04 12.15
CA HIS A 49 5.28 -5.08 11.20
C HIS A 49 5.93 -6.30 11.87
N LYS A 50 6.54 -6.14 13.04
CA LYS A 50 7.05 -7.27 13.86
C LYS A 50 5.95 -8.09 14.52
N LYS A 51 4.67 -7.73 14.37
CA LYS A 51 3.50 -8.44 14.95
C LYS A 51 3.63 -8.66 16.46
N VAL A 52 4.24 -7.70 17.16
CA VAL A 52 4.35 -7.67 18.62
C VAL A 52 3.14 -6.96 19.23
N HIS A 53 2.88 -7.19 20.51
CA HIS A 53 1.84 -6.45 21.21
C HIS A 53 2.38 -5.07 21.61
N LEU A 54 2.20 -4.08 20.74
CA LEU A 54 2.72 -2.73 20.93
C LEU A 54 1.82 -1.87 21.82
N ARG A 55 2.39 -1.30 22.89
CA ARG A 55 1.77 -0.25 23.71
C ARG A 55 2.53 1.05 23.53
N PHE A 56 1.92 2.03 22.88
CA PHE A 56 2.49 3.37 22.79
C PHE A 56 2.13 4.19 24.04
N VAL A 57 3.11 4.92 24.58
CA VAL A 57 2.95 5.84 25.72
C VAL A 57 3.53 7.20 25.32
N PRO A 58 2.69 8.19 25.00
CA PRO A 58 3.15 9.52 24.59
C PRO A 58 3.99 10.18 25.69
N SER A 59 5.09 10.82 25.29
CA SER A 59 6.01 11.54 26.18
C SER A 59 6.69 12.66 25.39
N GLU A 60 6.27 13.91 25.60
CA GLU A 60 6.72 15.08 24.80
C GLU A 60 8.20 15.41 24.99
N ASP A 61 8.74 15.20 26.20
CA ASP A 61 10.09 15.61 26.58
C ASP A 61 11.14 14.49 26.46
N GLU A 62 10.72 13.26 26.16
CA GLU A 62 11.60 12.09 26.12
C GLU A 62 12.00 11.72 24.70
N LYS A 63 13.24 11.28 24.53
CA LYS A 63 13.67 10.62 23.29
C LYS A 63 12.92 9.29 23.12
N PRO A 64 12.67 8.84 21.87
CA PRO A 64 12.09 7.53 21.64
C PRO A 64 12.81 6.44 22.42
N THR A 65 12.05 5.66 23.18
CA THR A 65 12.56 4.63 24.09
C THR A 65 11.70 3.39 24.00
N ILE A 66 12.33 2.23 23.81
CA ILE A 66 11.68 0.92 23.69
C ILE A 66 11.92 0.13 24.97
N HIS A 67 10.85 -0.44 25.52
CA HIS A 67 10.88 -1.32 26.68
C HIS A 67 10.35 -2.70 26.31
N VAL A 68 11.13 -3.74 26.63
CA VAL A 68 10.77 -5.15 26.42
C VAL A 68 11.08 -5.93 27.69
N GLY A 69 10.06 -6.19 28.50
CA GLY A 69 10.25 -6.79 29.83
C GLY A 69 11.10 -5.89 30.73
N ALA A 70 12.27 -6.37 31.16
CA ALA A 70 13.22 -5.61 31.96
C ALA A 70 14.22 -4.79 31.12
N GLU A 71 14.28 -5.01 29.81
CA GLU A 71 15.18 -4.27 28.92
C GLU A 71 14.59 -2.92 28.57
N THR A 72 15.43 -1.88 28.60
CA THR A 72 15.10 -0.52 28.17
C THR A 72 16.21 -0.01 27.27
N VAL A 73 15.85 0.44 26.07
CA VAL A 73 16.79 0.97 25.08
C VAL A 73 16.28 2.32 24.59
N SER A 74 17.15 3.34 24.67
CA SER A 74 16.91 4.68 24.12
C SER A 74 18.09 5.07 23.23
N GLY A 75 17.87 5.94 22.24
CA GLY A 75 18.92 6.32 21.32
C GLY A 75 18.42 7.05 20.07
N SER A 76 19.24 7.04 19.02
CA SER A 76 18.81 7.48 17.70
C SER A 76 17.85 6.46 17.06
N GLN A 77 17.16 6.88 15.99
CA GLN A 77 16.27 6.00 15.23
C GLN A 77 17.01 4.74 14.75
N GLU A 78 18.24 4.86 14.27
CA GLU A 78 19.06 3.76 13.76
C GLU A 78 19.43 2.76 14.85
N VAL A 79 19.75 3.24 16.06
CA VAL A 79 20.05 2.38 17.22
C VAL A 79 18.83 1.56 17.61
N LEU A 80 17.66 2.20 17.64
CA LEU A 80 16.41 1.57 18.02
C LEU A 80 15.91 0.60 16.95
N LEU A 81 16.08 0.91 15.66
CA LEU A 81 15.77 -0.01 14.57
C LEU A 81 16.66 -1.24 14.59
N ARG A 82 17.96 -1.08 14.84
CA ARG A 82 18.87 -2.21 15.01
C ARG A 82 18.45 -3.10 16.18
N TYR A 83 18.08 -2.50 17.31
CA TYR A 83 17.52 -3.23 18.44
C TYR A 83 16.24 -4.00 18.06
N ILE A 84 15.31 -3.38 17.31
CA ILE A 84 14.09 -4.04 16.83
C ILE A 84 14.42 -5.25 15.94
N GLU A 85 15.36 -5.11 15.01
CA GLU A 85 15.79 -6.21 14.14
C GLU A 85 16.45 -7.34 14.91
N ASP A 86 17.35 -7.03 15.84
CA ASP A 86 18.06 -8.04 16.64
C ASP A 86 17.09 -8.78 17.58
N LYS A 87 16.13 -8.05 18.17
CA LYS A 87 15.16 -8.61 19.15
C LYS A 87 14.03 -9.37 18.48
N PHE A 88 13.57 -8.90 17.32
CA PHE A 88 12.45 -9.46 16.57
C PHE A 88 12.91 -9.73 15.13
N PRO A 89 13.64 -10.83 14.86
CA PRO A 89 14.31 -11.03 13.57
C PRO A 89 13.34 -11.18 12.38
N GLU A 90 12.09 -11.57 12.62
CA GLU A 90 11.09 -11.79 11.58
C GLU A 90 9.80 -10.98 11.80
N PRO A 91 9.18 -10.46 10.74
CA PRO A 91 9.72 -10.33 9.39
C PRO A 91 10.87 -9.31 9.36
N ARG A 92 11.92 -9.56 8.57
CA ARG A 92 12.99 -8.56 8.35
C ARG A 92 12.39 -7.29 7.76
N LEU A 93 12.76 -6.12 8.29
CA LEU A 93 12.32 -4.81 7.82
C LEU A 93 13.40 -4.12 6.99
N MET A 94 14.67 -4.33 7.33
CA MET A 94 15.80 -3.66 6.70
C MET A 94 16.72 -4.66 5.98
N LEU A 95 17.05 -4.39 4.72
CA LEU A 95 18.29 -4.87 4.10
C LEU A 95 19.31 -3.73 4.22
N TRP A 96 20.40 -3.95 4.96
CA TRP A 96 21.44 -2.91 5.16
C TRP A 96 22.21 -2.59 3.85
N LYS A 97 21.84 -3.26 2.75
CA LYS A 97 22.17 -2.93 1.38
C LYS A 97 20.86 -2.89 0.61
N PHE A 98 20.57 -1.75 -0.04
CA PHE A 98 19.47 -1.61 -0.99
C PHE A 98 19.71 -2.57 -2.17
N ASN A 99 19.34 -3.84 -2.02
CA ASN A 99 19.33 -4.85 -3.07
C ASN A 99 17.92 -5.44 -3.12
N LEU A 100 16.92 -4.59 -3.37
CA LEU A 100 15.70 -5.09 -4.00
C LEU A 100 16.03 -5.45 -5.45
N GLU A 101 15.25 -6.34 -6.06
CA GLU A 101 15.41 -6.76 -7.45
C GLU A 101 15.77 -5.58 -8.38
N GLY A 102 17.04 -5.50 -8.80
CA GLY A 102 17.49 -4.57 -9.84
C GLY A 102 17.84 -3.13 -9.42
N PHE A 103 17.62 -2.70 -8.17
CA PHE A 103 17.89 -1.31 -7.77
C PHE A 103 19.09 -1.18 -6.83
N ASP A 104 19.95 -0.19 -7.07
CA ASP A 104 21.10 0.14 -6.23
C ASP A 104 21.00 1.56 -5.63
N GLU A 105 22.07 2.04 -5.01
CA GLU A 105 22.11 3.41 -4.46
C GLU A 105 22.07 4.52 -5.53
N ALA A 106 22.40 4.19 -6.79
CA ALA A 106 22.40 5.12 -7.91
C ALA A 106 21.02 5.26 -8.57
N THR A 107 20.15 4.26 -8.44
CA THR A 107 18.75 4.32 -8.89
C THR A 107 18.06 5.60 -8.37
N PRO A 108 17.48 6.43 -9.27
CA PRO A 108 16.75 7.63 -8.88
C PRO A 108 15.62 7.33 -7.89
N PRO A 109 15.45 8.14 -6.83
CA PRO A 109 14.39 7.92 -5.83
C PRO A 109 12.98 7.84 -6.40
N ILE A 110 12.69 8.57 -7.49
CA ILE A 110 11.37 8.57 -8.12
C ILE A 110 11.05 7.23 -8.78
N VAL A 111 12.05 6.57 -9.37
CA VAL A 111 11.92 5.25 -9.98
C VAL A 111 11.53 4.23 -8.91
N LYS A 112 12.20 4.29 -7.74
CA LYS A 112 11.86 3.44 -6.59
C LYS A 112 10.44 3.69 -6.09
N MET A 113 10.03 4.96 -5.99
CA MET A 113 8.68 5.32 -5.54
C MET A 113 7.61 4.75 -6.46
N ILE A 114 7.78 4.91 -7.78
CA ILE A 114 6.85 4.39 -8.79
C ILE A 114 6.76 2.87 -8.73
N TRP A 115 7.90 2.20 -8.71
CA TRP A 115 7.95 0.74 -8.61
C TRP A 115 7.25 0.21 -7.34
N LEU A 116 7.43 0.88 -6.20
CA LEU A 116 6.70 0.54 -4.97
C LEU A 116 5.19 0.80 -5.11
N GLN A 117 4.78 1.90 -5.75
CA GLN A 117 3.37 2.16 -6.06
C GLN A 117 2.78 1.04 -6.92
N HIS A 118 3.47 0.61 -7.99
CA HIS A 118 3.05 -0.50 -8.87
C HIS A 118 2.82 -1.79 -8.09
N ARG A 119 3.77 -2.18 -7.23
CA ARG A 119 3.64 -3.39 -6.42
C ARG A 119 2.43 -3.36 -5.51
N SER A 120 2.22 -2.23 -4.83
CA SER A 120 1.05 -2.05 -3.98
C SER A 120 -0.25 -2.14 -4.78
N MET A 121 -0.33 -1.43 -5.91
CA MET A 121 -1.51 -1.41 -6.76
C MET A 121 -1.82 -2.80 -7.34
N LEU A 122 -0.82 -3.54 -7.82
CA LEU A 122 -1.00 -4.92 -8.30
C LEU A 122 -1.49 -5.85 -7.21
N TRP A 123 -0.91 -5.75 -6.01
CA TRP A 123 -1.34 -6.56 -4.88
C TRP A 123 -2.81 -6.32 -4.53
N HIS A 124 -3.24 -5.05 -4.51
CA HIS A 124 -4.64 -4.70 -4.28
C HIS A 124 -5.54 -5.15 -5.41
N MET A 125 -5.11 -5.03 -6.66
CA MET A 125 -5.86 -5.52 -7.82
C MET A 125 -6.08 -7.03 -7.74
N GLU A 126 -5.04 -7.80 -7.44
CA GLU A 126 -5.11 -9.25 -7.21
C GLU A 126 -6.06 -9.61 -6.06
N ARG A 127 -6.03 -8.83 -4.98
CA ARG A 127 -6.96 -8.99 -3.85
C ARG A 127 -8.41 -8.75 -4.29
N MET A 128 -8.65 -7.70 -5.06
CA MET A 128 -9.98 -7.34 -5.57
C MET A 128 -10.52 -8.38 -6.55
N VAL A 129 -9.68 -8.92 -7.43
CA VAL A 129 -10.03 -10.05 -8.32
C VAL A 129 -10.48 -11.24 -7.49
N ARG A 130 -9.65 -11.72 -6.54
CA ARG A 130 -9.99 -12.87 -5.68
C ARG A 130 -11.30 -12.64 -4.90
N TRP A 131 -11.50 -11.44 -4.37
CA TRP A 131 -12.73 -11.10 -3.63
C TRP A 131 -13.96 -11.07 -4.55
N SER A 132 -13.83 -10.51 -5.76
CA SER A 132 -14.93 -10.48 -6.74
C SER A 132 -15.32 -11.87 -7.24
N GLU A 133 -14.36 -12.77 -7.45
CA GLU A 133 -14.62 -14.17 -7.84
C GLU A 133 -15.35 -14.93 -6.73
N ASP A 134 -14.95 -14.74 -5.48
CA ASP A 134 -15.60 -15.36 -4.33
C ASP A 134 -17.05 -14.84 -4.14
N LEU A 135 -17.26 -13.53 -4.30
CA LEU A 135 -18.60 -12.93 -4.31
C LEU A 135 -19.49 -13.53 -5.41
N ALA A 136 -18.93 -13.70 -6.62
CA ALA A 136 -19.63 -14.30 -7.75
C ALA A 136 -19.97 -15.78 -7.49
N ALA A 137 -19.03 -16.55 -6.97
CA ALA A 137 -19.23 -17.97 -6.63
C ALA A 137 -20.34 -18.18 -5.60
N ARG A 138 -20.48 -17.26 -4.63
CA ARG A 138 -21.54 -17.28 -3.61
C ARG A 138 -22.85 -16.64 -4.08
N GLY A 139 -22.86 -15.99 -5.24
CA GLY A 139 -23.98 -15.21 -5.76
C GLY A 139 -24.48 -14.14 -4.78
N GLY A 140 -23.60 -13.62 -3.91
CA GLY A 140 -23.96 -12.62 -2.90
C GLY A 140 -24.97 -13.08 -1.82
N ARG A 141 -25.15 -14.39 -1.60
CA ARG A 141 -26.22 -14.91 -0.71
C ARG A 141 -25.78 -15.16 0.74
N ARG A 142 -24.49 -15.37 0.98
CA ARG A 142 -23.95 -15.76 2.30
C ARG A 142 -22.61 -15.06 2.49
N ALA A 143 -22.38 -14.39 3.61
CA ALA A 143 -21.06 -13.81 3.90
C ALA A 143 -20.02 -14.91 4.20
N VAL A 144 -18.75 -14.62 3.92
CA VAL A 144 -17.62 -15.52 4.24
C VAL A 144 -17.35 -15.56 5.74
N ASP A 145 -17.43 -14.40 6.38
CA ASP A 145 -17.13 -14.23 7.80
C ASP A 145 -18.29 -13.46 8.49
N PRO A 146 -18.85 -13.97 9.60
CA PRO A 146 -19.78 -13.24 10.43
C PRO A 146 -19.29 -11.84 10.86
N SER A 147 -17.98 -11.62 11.01
CA SER A 147 -17.35 -10.32 11.31
C SER A 147 -17.48 -9.30 10.15
N VAL A 148 -17.60 -9.81 8.91
CA VAL A 148 -17.79 -8.99 7.72
C VAL A 148 -19.23 -8.47 7.62
N GLY A 149 -20.17 -9.18 8.23
CA GLY A 149 -21.58 -8.80 8.35
C GLY A 149 -22.44 -9.44 7.27
N THR A 150 -23.53 -8.78 6.89
CA THR A 150 -24.41 -9.27 5.82
C THR A 150 -23.75 -9.16 4.43
N PRO A 151 -24.21 -9.89 3.41
CA PRO A 151 -23.68 -9.73 2.04
C PRO A 151 -23.70 -8.28 1.52
N LYS A 152 -24.70 -7.49 1.94
CA LYS A 152 -24.75 -6.05 1.65
C LYS A 152 -23.59 -5.27 2.30
N MET A 153 -23.26 -5.59 3.56
CA MET A 153 -22.12 -4.99 4.24
C MET A 153 -20.81 -5.39 3.56
N GLU A 154 -20.71 -6.62 3.10
CA GLU A 154 -19.55 -7.10 2.34
C GLU A 154 -19.35 -6.31 1.05
N ILE A 155 -20.39 -6.10 0.23
CA ILE A 155 -20.31 -5.26 -0.97
C ILE A 155 -19.96 -3.81 -0.64
N ARG A 156 -20.44 -3.26 0.48
CA ARG A 156 -20.03 -1.91 0.91
C ARG A 156 -18.55 -1.84 1.26
N LYS A 157 -18.00 -2.86 1.93
CA LYS A 157 -16.56 -2.94 2.22
C LYS A 157 -15.74 -3.12 0.94
N PHE A 158 -16.21 -3.95 0.01
CA PHE A 158 -15.63 -4.11 -1.32
C PHE A 158 -15.59 -2.78 -2.07
N ALA A 159 -16.72 -2.05 -2.10
CA ALA A 159 -16.82 -0.75 -2.74
C ALA A 159 -15.89 0.29 -2.12
N LYS A 160 -15.76 0.30 -0.79
CA LYS A 160 -14.82 1.17 -0.07
C LYS A 160 -13.38 0.88 -0.51
N SER A 161 -12.96 -0.39 -0.45
CA SER A 161 -11.61 -0.79 -0.86
C SER A 161 -11.33 -0.49 -2.32
N TYR A 162 -12.31 -0.66 -3.20
CA TYR A 162 -12.15 -0.27 -4.61
C TYR A 162 -12.01 1.24 -4.77
N GLY A 163 -12.72 2.03 -3.95
CA GLY A 163 -12.60 3.48 -3.92
C GLY A 163 -11.18 3.94 -3.58
N GLU A 164 -10.55 3.32 -2.58
CA GLU A 164 -9.17 3.57 -2.17
C GLU A 164 -8.17 3.17 -3.28
N LEU A 165 -8.35 1.99 -3.90
CA LEU A 165 -7.53 1.56 -5.06
C LEU A 165 -7.67 2.53 -6.25
N HIS A 166 -8.90 2.96 -6.54
CA HIS A 166 -9.17 3.90 -7.61
C HIS A 166 -8.52 5.26 -7.36
N GLU A 167 -8.57 5.77 -6.12
CA GLU A 167 -7.92 7.03 -5.76
C GLU A 167 -6.39 6.91 -5.87
N LEU A 168 -5.80 5.79 -5.44
CA LEU A 168 -4.37 5.52 -5.58
C LEU A 168 -3.93 5.46 -7.05
N MET A 169 -4.66 4.74 -7.91
CA MET A 169 -4.35 4.64 -9.35
C MET A 169 -4.43 6.00 -10.05
N VAL A 170 -5.41 6.83 -9.69
CA VAL A 170 -5.55 8.20 -10.24
C VAL A 170 -4.43 9.11 -9.76
N GLU A 171 -4.09 9.07 -8.47
CA GLU A 171 -2.98 9.84 -7.91
C GLU A 171 -1.66 9.50 -8.60
N HIS A 172 -1.38 8.22 -8.76
CA HIS A 172 -0.20 7.70 -9.43
C HIS A 172 -0.14 8.15 -10.90
N ALA A 173 -1.19 7.90 -11.70
CA ALA A 173 -1.22 8.31 -13.10
C ALA A 173 -1.04 9.82 -13.27
N GLN A 174 -1.65 10.65 -12.40
CA GLN A 174 -1.47 12.10 -12.45
C GLN A 174 -0.04 12.52 -12.12
N MET A 175 0.63 11.83 -11.19
CA MET A 175 2.02 12.07 -10.85
C MET A 175 2.92 11.78 -12.04
N GLU A 176 2.69 10.68 -12.75
CA GLU A 176 3.46 10.34 -13.94
C GLU A 176 3.23 11.34 -15.07
N GLU A 177 1.97 11.58 -15.43
CA GLU A 177 1.59 12.47 -16.53
C GLU A 177 2.12 13.90 -16.35
N ARG A 178 2.17 14.39 -15.11
CA ARG A 178 2.54 15.79 -14.81
C ARG A 178 3.99 15.98 -14.43
N ILE A 179 4.64 14.95 -13.89
CA ILE A 179 6.00 15.05 -13.36
C ILE A 179 6.97 14.16 -14.13
N LEU A 180 6.68 12.87 -14.26
CA LEU A 180 7.60 11.91 -14.86
C LEU A 180 7.65 12.02 -16.38
N PHE A 181 6.50 11.95 -17.04
CA PHE A 181 6.40 11.95 -18.50
C PHE A 181 7.00 13.21 -19.11
N PRO A 182 6.83 14.44 -18.56
CA PRO A 182 7.52 15.62 -19.07
C PRO A 182 9.06 15.53 -19.01
N VAL A 183 9.62 14.80 -18.03
CA VAL A 183 11.07 14.56 -17.97
C VAL A 183 11.48 13.61 -19.09
N LEU A 184 10.77 12.50 -19.27
CA LEU A 184 11.05 11.52 -20.31
C LEU A 184 10.88 12.10 -21.73
N GLU A 185 9.83 12.89 -21.95
CA GLU A 185 9.59 13.62 -23.21
C GLU A 185 10.68 14.66 -23.52
N SER A 186 11.39 15.15 -22.50
CA SER A 186 12.55 16.03 -22.70
C SER A 186 13.81 15.27 -23.14
N VAL A 187 13.86 13.96 -22.90
CA VAL A 187 14.93 13.06 -23.34
C VAL A 187 14.64 12.55 -24.75
N ASP A 188 13.44 12.03 -24.99
CA ASP A 188 12.99 11.60 -26.31
C ASP A 188 11.50 11.87 -26.51
N ARG A 189 11.16 12.51 -27.62
CA ARG A 189 9.80 13.01 -27.87
C ARG A 189 8.90 11.88 -28.36
N GLY A 190 7.76 11.71 -27.70
CA GLY A 190 6.76 10.69 -27.99
C GLY A 190 6.98 9.38 -27.21
N MET A 191 7.99 9.32 -26.35
CA MET A 191 8.32 8.15 -25.54
C MET A 191 7.15 7.75 -24.62
N CYS A 192 6.42 8.73 -24.06
CA CYS A 192 5.35 8.47 -23.11
C CYS A 192 3.97 8.38 -23.78
N LYS A 193 3.91 8.32 -25.12
CA LYS A 193 2.64 8.32 -25.85
C LYS A 193 1.80 7.07 -25.56
N SER A 194 2.43 5.89 -25.51
CA SER A 194 1.75 4.62 -25.23
C SER A 194 1.08 4.63 -23.85
N ALA A 195 1.88 4.89 -22.81
CA ALA A 195 1.41 4.98 -21.42
C ALA A 195 0.29 6.03 -21.23
N ASN A 196 0.42 7.22 -21.84
CA ASN A 196 -0.66 8.23 -21.80
C ASN A 196 -1.96 7.74 -22.47
N GLU A 197 -1.87 7.04 -23.60
CA GLU A 197 -3.05 6.49 -24.26
C GLU A 197 -3.66 5.34 -23.44
N GLU A 198 -2.86 4.60 -22.68
CA GLU A 198 -3.31 3.59 -21.72
C GLU A 198 -4.05 4.21 -20.55
N HIS A 199 -3.50 5.24 -19.89
CA HIS A 199 -4.23 6.02 -18.87
C HIS A 199 -5.58 6.54 -19.39
N GLY A 200 -5.59 7.06 -20.63
CA GLY A 200 -6.80 7.53 -21.29
C GLY A 200 -7.88 6.46 -21.52
N ARG A 201 -7.52 5.17 -21.53
CA ARG A 201 -8.45 4.03 -21.65
C ARG A 201 -8.80 3.42 -20.29
N GLU A 202 -7.81 3.29 -19.41
CA GLU A 202 -7.89 2.56 -18.15
C GLU A 202 -8.65 3.35 -17.09
N LEU A 203 -8.36 4.63 -16.91
CA LEU A 203 -9.02 5.45 -15.90
C LEU A 203 -10.55 5.54 -16.12
N PRO A 204 -11.07 5.75 -17.36
CA PRO A 204 -12.51 5.66 -17.60
C PRO A 204 -13.09 4.27 -17.33
N MET A 205 -12.36 3.19 -17.64
CA MET A 205 -12.80 1.82 -17.34
C MET A 205 -12.93 1.60 -15.83
N MET A 206 -11.95 2.07 -15.06
CA MET A 206 -11.95 2.01 -13.60
C MET A 206 -13.14 2.77 -13.01
N ASN A 207 -13.45 3.96 -13.53
CA ASN A 207 -14.63 4.71 -13.12
C ASN A 207 -15.93 3.96 -13.48
N GLY A 208 -15.98 3.32 -14.66
CA GLY A 208 -17.10 2.46 -15.06
C GLY A 208 -17.33 1.30 -14.09
N ILE A 209 -16.26 0.64 -13.62
CA ILE A 209 -16.34 -0.40 -12.58
C ILE A 209 -16.84 0.18 -11.26
N LYS A 210 -16.39 1.39 -10.88
CA LYS A 210 -16.84 2.09 -9.67
C LYS A 210 -18.36 2.28 -9.65
N GLU A 211 -18.92 2.79 -10.74
CA GLU A 211 -20.36 2.98 -10.89
C GLU A 211 -21.12 1.65 -10.97
N TYR A 212 -20.51 0.63 -11.57
CA TYR A 212 -21.10 -0.71 -11.63
C TYR A 212 -21.22 -1.35 -10.24
N ILE A 213 -20.20 -1.20 -9.38
CA ILE A 213 -20.25 -1.67 -7.98
C ILE A 213 -21.37 -0.97 -7.21
N LYS A 214 -21.54 0.34 -7.38
CA LYS A 214 -22.66 1.08 -6.75
C LYS A 214 -24.01 0.53 -7.19
N SER A 215 -24.16 0.23 -8.49
CA SER A 215 -25.38 -0.34 -9.05
C SER A 215 -25.70 -1.72 -8.45
N ILE A 216 -24.69 -2.60 -8.34
CA ILE A 216 -24.81 -3.89 -7.65
C ILE A 216 -25.29 -3.70 -6.21
N GLY A 217 -24.70 -2.73 -5.49
CA GLY A 217 -25.11 -2.41 -4.12
C GLY A 217 -26.59 -2.03 -3.98
N VAL A 218 -27.19 -1.42 -5.01
CA VAL A 218 -28.63 -1.11 -5.05
C VAL A 218 -29.45 -2.35 -5.39
N MET A 219 -29.01 -3.18 -6.33
CA MET A 219 -29.72 -4.42 -6.73
C MET A 219 -29.78 -5.47 -5.62
N MET A 220 -28.80 -5.49 -4.71
CA MET A 220 -28.88 -6.36 -3.53
C MET A 220 -30.08 -6.07 -2.62
N ASP A 221 -30.70 -4.88 -2.71
CA ASP A 221 -31.91 -4.55 -1.95
C ASP A 221 -33.17 -5.18 -2.56
N SER A 222 -33.14 -5.55 -3.85
CA SER A 222 -34.27 -6.17 -4.57
C SER A 222 -34.12 -7.69 -4.77
N GLY A 223 -32.94 -8.27 -4.56
CA GLY A 223 -32.74 -9.72 -4.59
C GLY A 223 -31.36 -10.19 -5.04
N VAL A 224 -31.34 -11.35 -5.70
CA VAL A 224 -30.11 -12.05 -6.12
C VAL A 224 -29.48 -11.34 -7.32
N CYS A 225 -28.18 -11.02 -7.23
CA CYS A 225 -27.42 -10.25 -8.21
C CYS A 225 -26.29 -11.09 -8.86
N SER A 226 -26.57 -12.37 -9.14
CA SER A 226 -25.51 -13.35 -9.45
C SER A 226 -24.82 -13.05 -10.78
N GLU A 227 -25.57 -12.69 -11.82
CA GLU A 227 -25.02 -12.42 -13.15
C GLU A 227 -24.13 -11.16 -13.14
N GLU A 228 -24.53 -10.15 -12.38
CA GLU A 228 -23.77 -8.91 -12.27
C GLU A 228 -22.49 -9.10 -11.45
N LEU A 229 -22.51 -9.96 -10.43
CA LEU A 229 -21.29 -10.34 -9.71
C LEU A 229 -20.32 -11.12 -10.60
N PHE A 230 -20.81 -12.02 -11.48
CA PHE A 230 -19.97 -12.67 -12.49
C PHE A 230 -19.40 -11.66 -13.50
N SER A 231 -20.20 -10.71 -13.96
CA SER A 231 -19.75 -9.63 -14.85
C SER A 231 -18.68 -8.76 -14.17
N LEU A 232 -18.88 -8.42 -12.89
CA LEU A 232 -17.92 -7.67 -12.08
C LEU A 232 -16.58 -8.40 -11.99
N ALA A 233 -16.60 -9.70 -11.67
CA ALA A 233 -15.38 -10.51 -11.61
C ALA A 233 -14.65 -10.56 -12.96
N SER A 234 -15.39 -10.70 -14.07
CA SER A 234 -14.80 -10.64 -15.41
C SER A 234 -14.15 -9.29 -15.71
N ARG A 235 -14.79 -8.18 -15.32
CA ARG A 235 -14.24 -6.82 -15.51
C ARG A 235 -12.94 -6.62 -14.72
N PHE A 236 -12.88 -7.11 -13.48
CA PHE A 236 -11.67 -7.05 -12.67
C PHE A 236 -10.53 -7.86 -13.26
N LYS A 237 -10.79 -9.05 -13.80
CA LYS A 237 -9.77 -9.84 -14.51
C LYS A 237 -9.20 -9.09 -15.71
N SER A 238 -10.07 -8.48 -16.52
CA SER A 238 -9.64 -7.67 -17.66
C SER A 238 -8.80 -6.48 -17.20
N LEU A 239 -9.25 -5.74 -16.20
CA LEU A 239 -8.51 -4.60 -15.64
C LEU A 239 -7.14 -5.04 -15.08
N GLN A 240 -7.09 -6.15 -14.34
CA GLN A 240 -5.84 -6.68 -13.79
C GLN A 240 -4.82 -7.01 -14.89
N MET A 241 -5.25 -7.69 -15.96
CA MET A 241 -4.36 -8.01 -17.07
C MET A 241 -3.82 -6.75 -17.76
N MET A 242 -4.66 -5.72 -17.91
CA MET A 242 -4.26 -4.45 -18.49
C MET A 242 -3.25 -3.70 -17.60
N CYS A 243 -3.59 -3.46 -16.32
CA CYS A 243 -2.69 -2.75 -15.41
C CYS A 243 -1.35 -3.49 -15.23
N LYS A 244 -1.37 -4.83 -15.24
CA LYS A 244 -0.13 -5.61 -15.19
C LYS A 244 0.74 -5.39 -16.42
N ALA A 245 0.14 -5.42 -17.61
CA ALA A 245 0.89 -5.16 -18.84
C ALA A 245 1.44 -3.73 -18.88
N HIS A 246 0.64 -2.75 -18.47
CA HIS A 246 1.03 -1.34 -18.33
C HIS A 246 2.28 -1.21 -17.45
N PHE A 247 2.19 -1.67 -16.19
CA PHE A 247 3.30 -1.53 -15.25
C PHE A 247 4.55 -2.30 -15.70
N GLU A 248 4.39 -3.46 -16.34
CA GLU A 248 5.52 -4.22 -16.91
C GLU A 248 6.20 -3.46 -18.07
N GLU A 249 5.45 -2.77 -18.92
CA GLU A 249 5.99 -1.91 -19.99
C GLU A 249 6.75 -0.72 -19.38
N GLU A 250 6.16 -0.02 -18.43
CA GLU A 250 6.81 1.14 -17.81
C GLU A 250 8.08 0.76 -17.05
N GLU A 251 8.03 -0.29 -16.23
CA GLU A 251 9.17 -0.75 -15.44
C GLU A 251 10.34 -1.20 -16.32
N LYS A 252 10.04 -1.77 -17.49
CA LYS A 252 11.05 -2.29 -18.41
C LYS A 252 11.58 -1.25 -19.39
N ASP A 253 10.71 -0.36 -19.86
CA ASP A 253 10.99 0.49 -21.02
C ASP A 253 11.06 1.98 -20.64
N LEU A 254 10.28 2.47 -19.67
CA LEU A 254 10.25 3.90 -19.29
C LEU A 254 11.14 4.23 -18.08
N LEU A 255 11.01 3.47 -16.98
CA LEU A 255 11.75 3.76 -15.74
C LEU A 255 13.28 3.74 -15.95
N PRO A 256 13.87 2.80 -16.72
CA PRO A 256 15.31 2.82 -17.01
C PRO A 256 15.77 4.09 -17.74
N MET A 257 14.88 4.73 -18.52
CA MET A 257 15.19 5.97 -19.23
C MET A 257 15.30 7.16 -18.27
N VAL A 258 14.60 7.13 -17.14
CA VAL A 258 14.76 8.11 -16.05
C VAL A 258 16.16 8.00 -15.43
N GLU A 259 16.68 6.77 -15.32
CA GLU A 259 18.04 6.50 -14.86
C GLU A 259 19.07 6.99 -15.89
N ALA A 260 18.84 6.68 -17.17
CA ALA A 260 19.70 7.10 -18.29
C ALA A 260 19.69 8.61 -18.54
N ALA A 261 18.70 9.34 -18.04
CA ALA A 261 18.65 10.81 -18.13
C ALA A 261 19.74 11.51 -17.28
N GLU A 262 20.54 10.75 -16.52
CA GLU A 262 21.68 11.22 -15.71
C GLU A 262 21.38 12.49 -14.90
N MET A 263 20.17 12.55 -14.34
CA MET A 263 19.75 13.70 -13.56
C MET A 263 20.62 13.85 -12.31
N GLY A 264 21.29 14.99 -12.17
CA GLY A 264 22.04 15.30 -10.96
C GLY A 264 21.13 15.27 -9.71
N LYS A 265 21.73 14.96 -8.55
CA LYS A 265 21.02 14.81 -7.25
C LYS A 265 20.06 15.95 -6.92
N GLY A 266 20.41 17.19 -7.28
CA GLY A 266 19.54 18.36 -7.09
C GLY A 266 18.23 18.28 -7.88
N LYS A 267 18.29 17.86 -9.15
CA LYS A 267 17.11 17.68 -10.01
C LYS A 267 16.27 16.49 -9.55
N GLN A 268 16.91 15.38 -9.16
CA GLN A 268 16.21 14.23 -8.57
C GLN A 268 15.42 14.63 -7.31
N LYS A 269 16.05 15.40 -6.40
CA LYS A 269 15.39 15.92 -5.20
C LYS A 269 14.22 16.85 -5.54
N GLN A 270 14.40 17.75 -6.51
CA GLN A 270 13.32 18.63 -6.97
C GLN A 270 12.14 17.83 -7.52
N LEU A 271 12.40 16.81 -8.33
CA LEU A 271 11.39 15.96 -8.94
C LEU A 271 10.58 15.22 -7.86
N MET A 272 11.26 14.60 -6.89
CA MET A 272 10.61 13.97 -5.75
C MET A 272 9.71 14.93 -4.97
N ASN A 273 10.21 16.12 -4.66
CA ASN A 273 9.44 17.12 -3.92
C ASN A 273 8.19 17.55 -4.70
N GLN A 274 8.30 17.72 -6.03
CA GLN A 274 7.17 18.07 -6.88
C GLN A 274 6.14 16.94 -6.97
N SER A 275 6.58 15.68 -7.08
CA SER A 275 5.68 14.52 -7.04
C SER A 275 4.91 14.46 -5.73
N LEU A 276 5.60 14.60 -4.59
CA LEU A 276 4.97 14.53 -3.27
C LEU A 276 4.03 15.72 -3.03
N GLU A 277 4.38 16.90 -3.52
CA GLU A 277 3.49 18.07 -3.45
C GLU A 277 2.23 17.88 -4.29
N LEU A 278 2.35 17.29 -5.48
CA LEU A 278 1.19 16.98 -6.32
C LEU A 278 0.25 15.99 -5.65
N MET A 279 0.80 14.95 -5.03
CA MET A 279 0.03 13.91 -4.35
C MET A 279 -0.54 14.40 -3.00
N ARG A 280 -0.11 15.54 -2.47
CA ARG A 280 -0.45 16.03 -1.12
C ARG A 280 -1.94 15.97 -0.79
N GLY A 281 -2.80 16.31 -1.74
CA GLY A 281 -4.24 16.42 -1.51
C GLY A 281 -4.95 15.07 -1.32
N THR A 282 -4.38 13.99 -1.82
CA THR A 282 -4.99 12.64 -1.83
C THR A 282 -4.17 11.64 -1.03
N HIS A 283 -2.87 11.84 -0.90
CA HIS A 283 -1.97 10.84 -0.33
C HIS A 283 -2.27 10.53 1.14
N SER A 284 -2.75 11.51 1.90
CA SER A 284 -3.17 11.26 3.29
C SER A 284 -4.32 10.25 3.41
N ASN A 285 -5.17 10.15 2.38
CA ASN A 285 -6.28 9.20 2.34
C ASN A 285 -5.82 7.81 1.89
N VAL A 286 -4.84 7.73 0.99
CA VAL A 286 -4.43 6.48 0.33
C VAL A 286 -3.12 5.90 0.85
N CYS A 287 -2.33 6.62 1.67
CA CYS A 287 -1.02 6.15 2.14
C CYS A 287 -1.14 4.85 2.95
N ASP A 288 -2.09 4.76 3.88
CA ASP A 288 -2.32 3.51 4.62
C ASP A 288 -2.74 2.37 3.72
N PHE A 289 -3.54 2.66 2.69
CA PHE A 289 -3.94 1.69 1.69
C PHE A 289 -2.72 1.23 0.87
N LEU A 290 -1.88 2.16 0.41
CA LEU A 290 -0.64 1.86 -0.31
C LEU A 290 0.27 0.95 0.52
N LEU A 291 0.56 1.33 1.77
CA LEU A 291 1.47 0.56 2.63
C LEU A 291 0.96 -0.86 2.93
N GLN A 292 -0.36 -1.08 2.94
CA GLN A 292 -0.94 -2.41 3.10
C GLN A 292 -0.64 -3.36 1.93
N GLY A 293 -0.46 -2.82 0.72
CA GLY A 293 -0.13 -3.60 -0.48
C GLY A 293 1.35 -3.97 -0.59
N LEU A 294 2.18 -3.53 0.36
CA LEU A 294 3.62 -3.72 0.36
C LEU A 294 4.05 -4.78 1.37
N THR A 295 5.16 -5.44 1.09
CA THR A 295 5.88 -6.21 2.12
C THR A 295 6.40 -5.25 3.20
N PRO A 296 6.68 -5.73 4.43
CA PRO A 296 7.25 -4.88 5.48
C PRO A 296 8.48 -4.09 5.03
N GLN A 297 9.35 -4.68 4.21
CA GLN A 297 10.58 -4.07 3.71
C GLN A 297 10.29 -2.95 2.72
N GLU A 298 9.43 -3.23 1.75
CA GLU A 298 8.96 -2.25 0.77
C GLU A 298 8.25 -1.08 1.44
N ALA A 299 7.43 -1.35 2.45
CA ALA A 299 6.75 -0.33 3.23
C ALA A 299 7.73 0.58 3.98
N MET A 300 8.75 0.02 4.65
CA MET A 300 9.81 0.82 5.28
C MET A 300 10.55 1.68 4.25
N GLN A 301 10.82 1.16 3.05
CA GLN A 301 11.50 1.93 2.01
C GLN A 301 10.64 3.06 1.44
N TYR A 302 9.33 2.82 1.27
CA TYR A 302 8.41 3.87 0.89
C TYR A 302 8.39 4.99 1.95
N LEU A 303 8.38 4.61 3.23
CA LEU A 303 8.50 5.56 4.33
C LEU A 303 9.84 6.31 4.33
N ASP A 304 10.96 5.64 4.03
CA ASP A 304 12.26 6.30 3.90
C ASP A 304 12.24 7.36 2.79
N LEU A 305 11.60 7.07 1.65
CA LEU A 305 11.42 8.05 0.57
C LEU A 305 10.59 9.26 1.06
N LEU A 306 9.48 9.02 1.74
CA LEU A 306 8.70 10.12 2.32
C LEU A 306 9.54 10.94 3.31
N MET A 307 10.20 10.31 4.28
CA MET A 307 10.99 10.99 5.30
C MET A 307 12.16 11.82 4.73
N ASN A 308 12.73 11.39 3.60
CA ASN A 308 13.86 12.07 2.98
C ASN A 308 13.46 13.24 2.07
N PHE A 309 12.25 13.23 1.51
CA PHE A 309 11.83 14.17 0.47
C PHE A 309 10.58 14.99 0.79
N ALA A 310 9.62 14.46 1.56
CA ALA A 310 8.41 15.18 1.91
C ALA A 310 8.65 16.27 2.99
N ASP A 311 7.79 17.28 2.96
CA ASP A 311 7.70 18.27 4.04
C ASP A 311 7.28 17.60 5.36
N PRO A 312 7.92 17.89 6.51
CA PRO A 312 7.56 17.28 7.79
C PRO A 312 6.09 17.44 8.20
N ASN A 313 5.44 18.55 7.85
CA ASN A 313 4.00 18.73 8.15
C ASN A 313 3.14 17.86 7.24
N PHE A 314 3.56 17.65 5.99
CA PHE A 314 2.92 16.69 5.09
C PHE A 314 2.94 15.29 5.72
N ILE A 315 4.11 14.80 6.11
CA ILE A 315 4.26 13.45 6.66
C ILE A 315 3.48 13.30 7.97
N SER A 316 3.55 14.32 8.84
CA SER A 316 2.84 14.32 10.11
C SER A 316 1.32 14.25 9.94
N SER A 317 0.78 14.76 8.82
CA SER A 317 -0.66 14.76 8.56
C SER A 317 -1.28 13.38 8.37
N PHE A 318 -0.47 12.34 8.06
CA PHE A 318 -0.98 10.98 7.86
C PHE A 318 -0.20 9.88 8.59
N ILE A 319 1.04 10.12 9.02
CA ILE A 319 1.82 9.16 9.81
C ILE A 319 1.63 9.33 11.32
N CYS A 320 1.46 10.56 11.81
CA CYS A 320 1.34 10.84 13.26
C CYS A 320 -0.11 10.76 13.77
N GLN A 321 -1.10 10.87 12.88
CA GLN A 321 -2.53 10.75 13.23
C GLN A 321 -3.04 9.31 13.30
N GLN A 322 -2.18 8.32 13.05
CA GLN A 322 -2.60 6.94 13.03
C GLN A 322 -2.88 6.45 14.45
N ASP A 323 -4.17 6.44 14.83
CA ASP A 323 -4.70 5.42 15.71
C ASP A 323 -4.63 4.10 14.95
N ILE A 324 -3.45 3.49 14.94
CA ILE A 324 -3.27 2.12 14.49
C ILE A 324 -3.95 1.27 15.56
N ALA A 325 -5.26 1.12 15.41
CA ALA A 325 -6.11 0.31 16.24
C ALA A 325 -5.65 -1.13 16.10
N GLY A 326 -5.22 -1.71 17.22
CA GLY A 326 -4.84 -3.13 17.32
C GLY A 326 -6.04 -4.08 17.29
#